data_AF-A0A920IRQ1-F1
#
_entry.id   AF-A0A920IRQ1-F1
#
_cell.length_a   1.000
_cell.length_b   1.000
_cell.length_c   1.000
_cell.angle_alpha   90.00
_cell.angle_beta   90.00
_cell.angle_gamma   90.00
#
_symmetry.space_group_name_H-M   'P 1'
#
loop_
_entity.id
_entity.type
_entity.pdbx_description
1 polymer ?
#
loop_
_entity_poly.entity_id
_entity_poly.type
_entity_poly.pdbx_seq_one_letter_code
_entity_poly.pdbx_strand_id
1 'polypeptide(L)'
;MTDGFGPMPKSIKHHEFNKIDGLGSKFSNNTSAVILELVQGEAGIIPAKKKFVSAIVKLCKKNNALLIIDEVQSGVGRTGSLFAYEQYGIKPDILCSAKGMGNGIPIGAMLTTDKVAQNMIVGMHGSTYGGNPLACAVSKKYLK
;
A
#
# COMPACT_ATOMS: atom_id res chain seq x y z
N MET A 1 -0.59 14.84 13.37
CA MET A 1 -1.07 14.02 14.51
C MET A 1 0.01 13.04 14.98
N THR A 2 1.21 13.53 15.31
CA THR A 2 2.25 12.72 15.99
C THR A 2 2.61 13.29 17.37
N ASP A 3 2.04 14.46 17.70
CA ASP A 3 2.28 15.16 18.94
C ASP A 3 1.73 14.33 20.11
N GLY A 4 2.56 14.11 21.13
CA GLY A 4 2.21 13.33 22.32
C GLY A 4 2.46 11.83 22.26
N PHE A 5 2.91 11.27 21.13
CA PHE A 5 3.12 9.81 20.95
C PHE A 5 4.58 9.40 20.71
N GLY A 6 5.55 10.28 21.01
CA GLY A 6 6.96 10.06 20.74
C GLY A 6 7.67 9.10 21.70
N PRO A 7 8.86 8.59 21.33
CA PRO A 7 9.60 8.87 20.09
C PRO A 7 9.07 8.09 18.88
N MET A 8 8.96 8.76 17.73
CA MET A 8 8.48 8.16 16.50
C MET A 8 9.53 7.22 15.86
N PRO A 9 9.10 6.21 15.08
CA PRO A 9 9.98 5.47 14.19
C PRO A 9 10.78 6.43 13.29
N LYS A 10 12.09 6.21 13.23
CA LYS A 10 13.00 7.03 12.44
C LYS A 10 12.97 6.63 10.96
N SER A 11 13.62 7.43 10.12
CA SER A 11 13.87 7.14 8.69
C SER A 11 12.63 7.19 7.78
N ILE A 12 11.53 7.78 8.23
CA ILE A 12 10.38 8.10 7.39
C ILE A 12 10.60 9.49 6.77
N LYS A 13 10.52 9.56 5.44
CA LYS A 13 10.59 10.82 4.69
C LYS A 13 9.24 11.07 4.02
N HIS A 14 8.62 12.20 4.33
CA HIS A 14 7.41 12.64 3.64
C HIS A 14 7.74 13.45 2.39
N HIS A 15 6.88 13.31 1.39
CA HIS A 15 6.87 14.11 0.17
C HIS A 15 5.43 14.54 -0.12
N GLU A 16 5.27 15.70 -0.73
CA GLU A 16 3.96 16.25 -1.07
C GLU A 16 3.29 15.41 -2.17
N PHE A 17 2.05 14.99 -1.92
CA PHE A 17 1.29 14.17 -2.86
C PHE A 17 1.10 14.92 -4.18
N ASN A 18 1.19 14.23 -5.32
CA ASN A 18 1.08 14.80 -6.67
C ASN A 18 2.15 15.83 -7.09
N LYS A 19 3.17 16.10 -6.27
CA LYS A 19 4.28 16.99 -6.61
C LYS A 19 5.48 16.22 -7.16
N ILE A 20 5.92 16.54 -8.37
CA ILE A 20 7.10 15.90 -8.97
C ILE A 20 8.39 16.60 -8.51
N ASP A 21 8.35 17.91 -8.32
CA ASP A 21 9.52 18.69 -7.91
C ASP A 21 10.04 18.23 -6.55
N GLY A 22 11.35 17.95 -6.50
CA GLY A 22 12.01 17.45 -5.30
C GLY A 22 11.73 15.98 -4.95
N LEU A 23 10.90 15.25 -5.72
CA LEU A 23 10.60 13.84 -5.43
C LEU A 23 11.88 12.98 -5.43
N GLY A 24 12.77 13.22 -6.39
CA GLY A 24 14.03 12.46 -6.52
C GLY A 24 14.97 12.61 -5.33
N SER A 25 14.96 13.74 -4.62
CA SER A 25 15.86 13.96 -3.46
C SER A 25 15.45 13.17 -2.21
N LYS A 26 14.24 12.59 -2.22
CA LYS A 26 13.77 11.71 -1.14
C LYS A 26 14.36 10.32 -1.23
N PHE A 27 14.81 9.91 -2.42
CA PHE A 27 15.38 8.60 -2.68
C PHE A 27 16.90 8.61 -2.46
N SER A 28 17.41 7.47 -2.01
CA SER A 28 18.84 7.13 -2.04
C SER A 28 18.99 5.61 -2.17
N ASN A 29 20.23 5.14 -2.23
CA ASN A 29 20.55 3.70 -2.22
C ASN A 29 20.10 2.99 -0.93
N ASN A 30 19.69 3.74 0.10
CA ASN A 30 19.19 3.20 1.38
C ASN A 30 17.66 3.30 1.48
N THR A 31 16.95 3.71 0.43
CA THR A 31 15.49 3.73 0.42
C THR A 31 14.98 2.31 0.29
N SER A 32 14.28 1.80 1.33
CA SER A 32 13.72 0.45 1.32
C SER A 32 12.41 0.36 0.54
N ALA A 33 11.53 1.34 0.71
CA ALA A 33 10.20 1.33 0.10
C ALA A 33 9.62 2.73 -0.07
N VAL A 34 8.60 2.81 -0.92
CA VAL A 34 7.65 3.92 -1.00
C VAL A 34 6.27 3.38 -0.68
N ILE A 35 5.55 4.06 0.22
CA ILE A 35 4.15 3.78 0.54
C ILE A 35 3.30 4.86 -0.11
N LEU A 36 2.30 4.46 -0.89
CA LEU A 36 1.46 5.37 -1.65
C LEU A 36 0.00 4.89 -1.66
N GLU A 37 -0.93 5.77 -1.30
CA GLU A 37 -2.34 5.63 -1.65
C GLU A 37 -2.55 6.17 -3.07
N LEU A 38 -3.26 5.43 -3.94
CA LEU A 38 -3.57 5.91 -5.29
C LEU A 38 -4.73 6.91 -5.31
N VAL A 39 -5.53 6.92 -4.25
CA VAL A 39 -6.49 7.96 -3.92
C VAL A 39 -6.34 8.24 -2.44
N GLN A 40 -5.88 9.45 -2.07
CA GLN A 40 -5.85 9.84 -0.66
C GLN A 40 -7.27 10.15 -0.21
N GLY A 41 -7.84 9.19 0.51
CA GLY A 41 -9.20 9.22 0.99
C GLY A 41 -9.47 10.36 1.96
N GLU A 42 -8.82 10.23 3.12
CA GLU A 42 -8.99 11.14 4.26
C GLU A 42 -8.48 12.57 3.96
N ALA A 43 -7.62 12.73 2.96
CA ALA A 43 -7.13 14.04 2.51
C ALA A 43 -8.14 14.79 1.62
N GLY A 44 -9.36 14.28 1.44
CA GLY A 44 -10.41 14.91 0.62
C GLY A 44 -10.58 14.26 -0.75
N ILE A 45 -10.45 12.93 -0.83
CA ILE A 45 -10.67 12.13 -2.06
C ILE A 45 -9.81 12.66 -3.22
N ILE A 46 -8.49 12.65 -3.04
CA ILE A 46 -7.55 13.21 -4.02
C ILE A 46 -6.89 12.06 -4.81
N PRO A 47 -7.20 11.87 -6.11
CA PRO A 47 -6.54 10.86 -6.93
C PRO A 47 -5.08 11.24 -7.27
N ALA A 48 -4.22 10.23 -7.39
CA ALA A 48 -2.86 10.42 -7.86
C ALA A 48 -2.85 10.79 -9.36
N LYS A 49 -1.96 11.70 -9.75
CA LYS A 49 -1.70 12.02 -11.16
C LYS A 49 -0.86 10.90 -11.77
N LYS A 50 -1.24 10.38 -12.94
CA LYS A 50 -0.48 9.32 -13.65
C LYS A 50 1.01 9.63 -13.80
N LYS A 51 1.36 10.90 -14.08
CA LYS A 51 2.77 11.34 -14.16
C LYS A 51 3.53 11.20 -12.83
N PHE A 52 2.87 11.49 -11.71
CA PHE A 52 3.43 11.35 -10.37
C PHE A 52 3.68 9.87 -10.02
N VAL A 53 2.69 9.01 -10.25
CA VAL A 53 2.81 7.55 -10.05
C VAL A 53 3.92 6.98 -10.92
N SER A 54 3.98 7.35 -12.20
CA SER A 54 5.03 6.90 -13.12
C SER A 54 6.44 7.31 -12.67
N ALA A 55 6.58 8.54 -12.14
CA ALA A 55 7.85 9.01 -11.59
C ALA A 55 8.29 8.20 -10.36
N ILE A 56 7.36 7.89 -9.45
CA ILE A 56 7.61 7.04 -8.28
C ILE A 56 8.06 5.65 -8.73
N VAL A 57 7.33 4.99 -9.64
CA VAL A 57 7.68 3.66 -10.15
C VAL A 57 9.10 3.64 -10.74
N LYS A 58 9.45 4.66 -11.53
CA LYS A 58 10.80 4.80 -12.12
C LYS A 58 11.87 4.94 -11.04
N LEU A 59 11.60 5.72 -9.99
CA LEU A 59 12.53 5.92 -8.89
C LEU A 59 12.67 4.68 -8.00
N CYS A 60 11.57 3.97 -7.70
CA CYS A 60 11.60 2.67 -7.01
C CYS A 60 12.50 1.69 -7.75
N LYS A 61 12.27 1.51 -9.06
CA LYS A 61 13.11 0.65 -9.91
C LYS A 61 14.59 1.05 -9.91
N LYS A 62 14.88 2.35 -10.05
CA LYS A 62 16.26 2.88 -10.06
C LYS A 62 17.00 2.62 -8.74
N ASN A 63 16.31 2.70 -7.61
CA ASN A 63 16.93 2.61 -6.28
C ASN A 63 16.75 1.23 -5.63
N ASN A 64 16.22 0.24 -6.37
CA ASN A 64 15.89 -1.09 -5.82
C ASN A 64 15.00 -0.99 -4.56
N ALA A 65 14.07 -0.02 -4.55
CA ALA A 65 13.12 0.18 -3.47
C ALA A 65 11.77 -0.45 -3.85
N LEU A 66 11.09 -1.03 -2.87
CA LEU A 66 9.77 -1.62 -3.07
C LEU A 66 8.70 -0.54 -3.25
N LEU A 67 7.73 -0.79 -4.12
CA LEU A 67 6.51 -0.01 -4.22
C LEU A 67 5.39 -0.69 -3.44
N ILE A 68 4.94 -0.04 -2.37
CA ILE A 68 3.82 -0.47 -1.54
C ILE A 68 2.63 0.42 -1.88
N ILE A 69 1.54 -0.19 -2.33
CA ILE A 69 0.29 0.53 -2.58
C ILE A 69 -0.69 0.20 -1.46
N ASP A 70 -1.14 1.25 -0.76
CA ASP A 70 -2.22 1.13 0.20
C ASP A 70 -3.56 1.30 -0.53
N GLU A 71 -4.27 0.18 -0.67
CA GLU A 71 -5.61 0.11 -1.26
C GLU A 71 -6.66 -0.28 -0.21
N VAL A 72 -6.39 -0.04 1.07
CA VAL A 72 -7.36 -0.29 2.14
C VAL A 72 -8.67 0.42 1.86
N GLN A 73 -8.64 1.66 1.36
CA GLN A 73 -9.86 2.40 1.02
C GLN A 73 -10.22 2.37 -0.47
N SER A 74 -9.23 2.47 -1.37
CA SER A 74 -9.46 2.56 -2.82
C SER A 74 -9.67 1.23 -3.53
N GLY A 75 -9.32 0.12 -2.86
CA GLY A 75 -9.41 -1.22 -3.40
C GLY A 75 -10.81 -1.83 -3.30
N VAL A 76 -10.89 -3.11 -3.65
CA VAL A 76 -12.11 -3.93 -3.59
C VAL A 76 -13.27 -3.27 -4.32
N GLY A 77 -13.05 -2.91 -5.59
CA GLY A 77 -14.09 -2.38 -6.47
C GLY A 77 -14.43 -0.91 -6.27
N ARG A 78 -13.90 -0.23 -5.23
CA ARG A 78 -14.29 1.14 -4.87
C ARG A 78 -14.13 2.14 -6.02
N THR A 79 -13.11 1.95 -6.85
CA THR A 79 -12.78 2.85 -7.97
C THR A 79 -13.30 2.36 -9.33
N GLY A 80 -14.06 1.26 -9.37
CA GLY A 80 -14.57 0.64 -10.60
C GLY A 80 -13.67 -0.44 -11.20
N SER A 81 -12.44 -0.59 -10.71
CA SER A 81 -11.57 -1.76 -10.91
C SER A 81 -11.45 -2.53 -9.59
N LEU A 82 -11.03 -3.80 -9.62
CA LEU A 82 -10.86 -4.55 -8.37
C LEU A 82 -9.86 -3.83 -7.46
N PHE A 83 -8.75 -3.36 -8.01
CA PHE A 83 -7.85 -2.44 -7.35
C PHE A 83 -7.53 -1.23 -8.25
N ALA A 84 -7.33 -0.06 -7.65
CA ALA A 84 -7.05 1.16 -8.38
C ALA A 84 -5.75 1.08 -9.20
N TYR A 85 -4.75 0.32 -8.75
CA TYR A 85 -3.46 0.17 -9.43
C TYR A 85 -3.59 -0.29 -10.89
N GLU A 86 -4.64 -1.05 -11.20
CA GLU A 86 -4.96 -1.53 -12.54
C GLU A 86 -5.19 -0.37 -13.51
N GLN A 87 -5.87 0.70 -13.04
CA GLN A 87 -6.16 1.91 -13.83
C GLN A 87 -4.92 2.76 -14.10
N TYR A 88 -3.87 2.58 -13.29
CA TYR A 88 -2.57 3.21 -13.46
C TYR A 88 -1.62 2.37 -14.31
N GLY A 89 -1.96 1.13 -14.64
CA GLY A 89 -1.12 0.23 -15.44
C GLY A 89 0.21 -0.11 -14.76
N ILE A 90 0.23 -0.14 -13.42
CA ILE A 90 1.41 -0.50 -12.62
C ILE A 90 1.24 -1.88 -12.00
N LYS A 91 2.31 -2.46 -11.46
CA LYS A 91 2.25 -3.65 -10.62
C LYS A 91 3.04 -3.36 -9.34
N PRO A 92 2.39 -3.21 -8.18
CA PRO A 92 3.10 -2.95 -6.94
C PRO A 92 3.84 -4.20 -6.46
N ASP A 93 4.90 -4.01 -5.67
CA ASP A 93 5.60 -5.10 -5.03
C ASP A 93 4.79 -5.64 -3.84
N ILE A 94 4.10 -4.75 -3.13
CA ILE A 94 3.21 -5.07 -2.01
C ILE A 94 1.92 -4.26 -2.15
N LEU A 95 0.77 -4.88 -1.89
CA LEU A 95 -0.53 -4.21 -1.82
C LEU A 95 -1.21 -4.53 -0.48
N CYS A 96 -1.76 -3.50 0.16
CA CYS A 96 -2.57 -3.64 1.36
C CYS A 96 -4.06 -3.49 1.02
N SER A 97 -4.91 -4.37 1.56
CA SER A 97 -6.37 -4.34 1.36
C SER A 97 -7.11 -4.63 2.67
N ALA A 98 -8.26 -3.99 2.88
CA ALA A 98 -9.16 -4.21 4.03
C ALA A 98 -10.54 -3.61 3.71
N LYS A 99 -11.21 -2.97 4.69
CA LYS A 99 -12.51 -2.26 4.56
C LYS A 99 -13.53 -3.04 3.72
N GLY A 100 -13.67 -2.68 2.44
CA GLY A 100 -14.61 -3.32 1.50
C GLY A 100 -14.45 -4.84 1.42
N MET A 101 -13.22 -5.35 1.63
CA MET A 101 -12.92 -6.78 1.65
C MET A 101 -13.73 -7.55 2.69
N GLY A 102 -13.92 -6.96 3.87
CA GLY A 102 -14.65 -7.59 4.97
C GLY A 102 -16.13 -7.27 5.00
N ASN A 103 -16.56 -6.27 4.24
CA ASN A 103 -17.90 -5.69 4.26
C ASN A 103 -18.51 -5.58 5.68
N GLY A 104 -17.72 -5.04 6.61
CA GLY A 104 -18.09 -4.89 8.02
C GLY A 104 -17.44 -5.89 8.99
N ILE A 105 -16.96 -7.04 8.52
CA ILE A 105 -16.16 -7.97 9.34
C ILE A 105 -14.69 -7.54 9.35
N PRO A 106 -14.01 -7.51 10.52
CA PRO A 106 -12.59 -7.17 10.59
C PRO A 106 -11.71 -8.19 9.85
N ILE A 107 -11.15 -7.78 8.71
CA ILE A 107 -10.16 -8.54 7.96
C ILE A 107 -9.30 -7.59 7.12
N GLY A 108 -8.00 -7.89 7.08
CA GLY A 108 -7.01 -7.24 6.23
C GLY A 108 -6.18 -8.28 5.49
N ALA A 109 -5.64 -7.92 4.33
CA ALA A 109 -4.79 -8.75 3.51
C ALA A 109 -3.59 -7.92 3.02
N MET A 110 -2.42 -8.54 3.01
CA MET A 110 -1.23 -8.03 2.35
C MET A 110 -0.91 -8.99 1.21
N LEU A 111 -0.92 -8.49 -0.02
CA LEU A 111 -0.60 -9.23 -1.22
C LEU A 111 0.82 -8.85 -1.65
N THR A 112 1.60 -9.83 -2.09
CA THR A 112 2.96 -9.59 -2.60
C THR A 112 3.37 -10.71 -3.55
N THR A 113 4.58 -10.62 -4.11
CA THR A 113 5.16 -11.64 -4.98
C THR A 113 5.98 -12.65 -4.17
N ASP A 114 6.18 -13.86 -4.70
CA ASP A 114 7.03 -14.89 -4.07
C ASP A 114 8.45 -14.38 -3.79
N LYS A 115 8.99 -13.56 -4.71
CA LYS A 115 10.32 -12.93 -4.58
C LYS A 115 10.43 -12.07 -3.31
N VAL A 116 9.35 -11.39 -2.92
CA VAL A 116 9.33 -10.58 -1.69
C VAL A 116 8.95 -11.45 -0.50
N ALA A 117 7.94 -12.31 -0.66
CA ALA A 117 7.40 -13.18 0.39
C ALA A 117 8.43 -14.15 0.99
N GLN A 118 9.42 -14.62 0.21
CA GLN A 118 10.48 -15.51 0.71
C GLN A 118 11.27 -14.93 1.89
N ASN A 119 11.27 -13.60 2.08
CA ASN A 119 11.93 -12.96 3.22
C ASN A 119 11.12 -13.07 4.52
N MET A 120 9.82 -13.40 4.43
CA MET A 120 8.94 -13.64 5.58
C MET A 120 9.12 -15.07 6.07
N ILE A 121 10.21 -15.29 6.80
CA ILE A 121 10.52 -16.60 7.39
C ILE A 121 9.68 -16.86 8.64
N VAL A 122 9.63 -18.14 9.06
CA VAL A 122 8.92 -18.58 10.27
C VAL A 122 9.33 -17.73 11.47
N GLY A 123 8.34 -17.18 12.18
CA GLY A 123 8.55 -16.34 13.37
C GLY A 123 8.77 -14.85 13.10
N MET A 124 8.91 -14.40 11.85
CA MET A 124 9.09 -12.97 11.54
C MET A 124 7.82 -12.14 11.78
N HIS A 125 6.65 -12.72 11.50
CA HIS A 125 5.36 -12.08 11.72
C HIS A 125 4.29 -13.13 12.05
N GLY A 126 3.21 -12.71 12.71
CA GLY A 126 2.11 -13.59 13.08
C GLY A 126 0.93 -12.80 13.62
N SER A 127 -0.24 -13.44 13.65
CA SER A 127 -1.46 -12.85 14.20
C SER A 127 -2.38 -13.95 14.72
N THR A 128 -2.91 -13.79 15.94
CA THR A 128 -3.85 -14.75 16.54
C THR A 128 -5.16 -14.83 15.76
N TYR A 129 -5.68 -13.69 15.29
CA TYR A 129 -6.96 -13.62 14.58
C TYR A 129 -6.82 -13.46 13.07
N GLY A 130 -5.61 -13.16 12.57
CA GLY A 130 -5.33 -13.04 11.14
C GLY A 130 -5.56 -14.38 10.43
N GLY A 131 -6.32 -14.34 9.33
CA GLY A 131 -6.60 -15.54 8.53
C GLY A 131 -7.63 -16.49 9.15
N ASN A 132 -8.36 -16.07 10.19
CA ASN A 132 -9.37 -16.94 10.81
C ASN A 132 -10.46 -17.37 9.81
N PRO A 133 -11.02 -18.60 9.95
CA PRO A 133 -11.96 -19.14 8.96
C PRO A 133 -13.24 -18.31 8.76
N LEU A 134 -13.78 -17.70 9.82
CA LEU A 134 -15.01 -16.92 9.75
C LEU A 134 -14.81 -15.69 8.86
N ALA A 135 -13.79 -14.88 9.16
CA ALA A 135 -13.49 -13.68 8.41
C ALA A 135 -13.13 -13.99 6.95
N CYS A 136 -12.35 -15.05 6.72
CA CYS A 136 -12.00 -15.50 5.37
C CYS A 136 -13.22 -15.97 4.57
N ALA A 137 -14.15 -16.71 5.18
CA ALA A 137 -15.37 -17.17 4.51
C ALA A 137 -16.26 -15.99 4.09
N VAL A 138 -16.41 -14.98 4.96
CA VAL A 138 -17.14 -13.76 4.66
C VAL A 138 -16.47 -12.99 3.53
N SER A 139 -15.17 -12.73 3.62
CA SER A 139 -14.41 -12.02 2.58
C SER A 139 -14.50 -12.71 1.21
N LYS A 140 -14.32 -14.05 1.18
CA LYS A 140 -14.47 -14.85 -0.04
C LYS A 140 -15.86 -14.73 -0.67
N LYS A 141 -16.92 -14.47 0.10
CA LYS A 141 -18.26 -14.28 -0.47
C LYS A 141 -18.38 -12.95 -1.22
N TYR A 142 -17.69 -11.90 -0.77
CA TYR A 142 -17.75 -10.55 -1.34
C TYR A 142 -16.74 -10.31 -2.46
N LEU A 143 -15.61 -11.01 -2.46
CA LEU A 143 -14.58 -10.91 -3.51
C LEU A 143 -14.89 -11.72 -4.78
N LYS A 144 -16.08 -12.31 -4.89
CA LYS A 144 -16.51 -13.12 -6.05
C LYS A 144 -17.05 -12.27 -7.19
#